data_AF-T1GGI3-F1
#
_entry.id   AF-T1GGI3-F1
#
_cell.length_a   1.000
_cell.length_b   1.000
_cell.length_c   1.000
_cell.angle_alpha   90.00
_cell.angle_beta   90.00
_cell.angle_gamma   90.00
#
_symmetry.space_group_name_H-M   'P 1'
#
loop_
_entity.id
_entity.type
_entity.pdbx_description
1 polymer ?
#
loop_
_entity_poly.entity_id
_entity_poly.type
_entity_poly.pdbx_seq_one_letter_code
_entity_poly.pdbx_strand_id
1 'polypeptide(L)'
;MEEYSIAAQVWKLSSCDMCELARNSVIMSGFPHKTKQHWLGPNFTKEGVSGNDITRTNVPSIRVAFRYETLLDELSNIFKVHKLPTVKE
;
A
#
# COMPACT_ATOMS: atom_id res chain seq x y z
N MET A 1 -19.89 -3.99 2.46
CA MET A 1 -19.69 -5.42 2.14
C MET A 1 -20.21 -5.75 0.76
N GLU A 2 -21.45 -5.36 0.41
CA GLU A 2 -22.04 -5.61 -0.92
C GLU A 2 -21.14 -5.17 -2.09
N GLU A 3 -20.70 -3.90 -2.10
CA GLU A 3 -19.80 -3.38 -3.15
C GLU A 3 -18.50 -4.19 -3.29
N TYR A 4 -17.94 -4.63 -2.16
CA TYR A 4 -16.71 -5.43 -2.13
C TYR A 4 -16.96 -6.83 -2.72
N SER A 5 -18.11 -7.43 -2.43
CA SER A 5 -18.50 -8.73 -2.98
C SER A 5 -18.73 -8.67 -4.49
N ILE A 6 -19.41 -7.64 -4.99
CA ILE A 6 -19.65 -7.44 -6.42
C ILE A 6 -18.31 -7.20 -7.14
N ALA A 7 -17.49 -6.29 -6.63
CA ALA A 7 -16.16 -6.00 -7.17
C ALA A 7 -15.27 -7.25 -7.23
N ALA A 8 -15.26 -8.05 -6.16
CA ALA A 8 -14.47 -9.28 -6.12
C ALA A 8 -14.88 -10.27 -7.22
N GLN A 9 -16.18 -10.44 -7.45
CA GLN A 9 -16.70 -11.32 -8.48
C GLN A 9 -16.41 -10.80 -9.90
N VAL A 10 -16.66 -9.51 -10.14
CA VAL A 10 -16.52 -8.89 -11.46
C VAL A 10 -15.06 -8.81 -11.89
N TRP A 11 -14.17 -8.37 -11.00
CA TRP A 11 -12.74 -8.17 -11.32
C TRP A 11 -11.85 -9.33 -10.89
N LYS A 12 -12.43 -10.44 -10.41
CA LYS A 12 -11.71 -11.65 -9.98
C LYS A 12 -10.67 -11.35 -8.90
N LEU A 13 -11.02 -10.48 -7.95
CA LEU A 13 -10.12 -10.09 -6.87
C LEU A 13 -9.98 -11.23 -5.86
N SER A 14 -8.73 -11.50 -5.46
CA SER A 14 -8.42 -12.47 -4.42
C SER A 14 -8.74 -11.89 -3.03
N SER A 15 -8.73 -12.75 -2.00
CA SER A 15 -8.84 -12.30 -0.60
C SER A 15 -7.72 -11.30 -0.24
N CYS A 16 -6.50 -11.52 -0.75
CA CYS A 16 -5.38 -10.60 -0.57
C CYS A 16 -5.68 -9.22 -1.16
N ASP A 17 -6.26 -9.16 -2.37
CA ASP A 17 -6.61 -7.89 -3.02
C ASP A 17 -7.70 -7.16 -2.23
N MET A 18 -8.72 -7.88 -1.77
CA MET A 18 -9.80 -7.28 -0.95
C MET A 18 -9.28 -6.74 0.38
N CYS A 19 -8.38 -7.47 1.06
CA CYS A 19 -7.75 -7.02 2.30
C CYS A 19 -6.85 -5.79 2.07
N GLU A 20 -6.12 -5.76 0.96
CA GLU A 20 -5.30 -4.61 0.58
C GLU A 20 -6.16 -3.37 0.32
N LEU A 21 -7.27 -3.51 -0.41
CA LEU A 21 -8.23 -2.43 -0.65
C LEU A 21 -8.84 -1.91 0.67
N ALA A 22 -9.26 -2.82 1.55
CA ALA A 22 -9.81 -2.46 2.86
C ALA A 22 -8.77 -1.71 3.71
N ARG A 23 -7.53 -2.21 3.77
CA ARG A 23 -6.41 -1.55 4.48
C ARG A 23 -6.21 -0.13 3.98
N ASN A 24 -6.11 0.06 2.67
CA ASN A 24 -5.85 1.37 2.07
C ASN A 24 -7.03 2.33 2.28
N SER A 25 -8.26 1.83 2.29
CA SER A 25 -9.45 2.62 2.61
C SER A 25 -9.38 3.21 4.01
N VAL A 26 -8.92 2.45 5.00
CA VAL A 26 -8.70 2.96 6.37
C VAL A 26 -7.59 4.00 6.39
N ILE A 27 -6.49 3.80 5.67
CA ILE A 27 -5.39 4.76 5.59
C ILE A 27 -5.88 6.11 5.02
N MET A 28 -6.62 6.08 3.92
CA MET A 28 -7.13 7.27 3.23
C MET A 28 -8.30 7.98 3.93
N SER A 29 -8.99 7.28 4.84
CA SER A 29 -10.14 7.84 5.56
C SER A 29 -9.80 9.04 6.45
N GLY A 30 -10.82 9.78 6.89
CA GLY A 30 -10.68 10.87 7.87
C GLY A 30 -10.67 10.43 9.35
N PHE A 31 -10.55 9.13 9.66
CA PHE A 31 -10.63 8.66 11.05
C PHE A 31 -9.45 9.15 11.92
N PRO A 32 -9.65 9.33 13.24
CA PRO A 32 -8.58 9.70 14.16
C PRO A 32 -7.42 8.70 14.14
N HIS A 33 -6.20 9.19 14.37
CA HIS A 33 -4.98 8.37 14.37
C HIS A 33 -5.07 7.16 15.30
N LYS A 34 -5.60 7.32 16.52
CA LYS A 34 -5.76 6.22 17.48
C LYS A 34 -6.65 5.09 16.94
N THR A 35 -7.71 5.43 16.22
CA THR A 35 -8.61 4.44 15.59
C THR A 35 -7.90 3.69 14.46
N LYS A 36 -7.20 4.41 13.58
CA LYS A 36 -6.40 3.79 12.51
C LYS A 36 -5.31 2.86 13.07
N GLN A 37 -4.61 3.30 14.12
CA GLN A 37 -3.62 2.49 14.83
C GLN A 37 -4.23 1.22 15.44
N HIS A 38 -5.44 1.34 16.00
CA HIS A 38 -6.16 0.19 16.53
C HIS A 38 -6.60 -0.81 15.45
N TRP A 39 -6.92 -0.37 14.23
CA TRP A 39 -7.30 -1.30 13.15
C TRP A 39 -6.13 -1.81 12.32
N LEU A 40 -5.08 -1.02 12.13
CA LEU A 40 -3.98 -1.34 11.21
C LEU A 40 -2.69 -1.78 11.92
N GLY A 41 -2.56 -1.46 13.21
CA GLY A 41 -1.38 -1.76 14.01
C GLY A 41 -0.60 -0.51 14.42
N PRO A 42 0.31 -0.63 15.41
CA PRO A 42 1.06 0.49 15.99
C PRO A 42 1.98 1.19 14.99
N ASN A 43 2.46 0.46 13.98
CA ASN A 43 3.46 0.95 13.02
C ASN A 43 2.86 1.35 11.67
N PHE A 44 1.53 1.52 11.54
CA PHE A 44 0.87 1.70 10.23
C PHE A 44 1.34 2.92 9.41
N THR A 45 2.04 3.87 10.04
CA THR A 45 2.62 5.05 9.40
C THR A 45 3.98 4.79 8.75
N LYS A 46 4.63 3.66 9.04
CA LYS A 46 5.90 3.28 8.42
C LYS A 46 5.66 2.80 6.99
N GLU A 47 6.65 3.00 6.13
CA GLU A 47 6.61 2.53 4.75
C GLU A 47 6.97 1.04 4.63
N GLY A 48 6.54 0.44 3.52
CA GLY A 48 6.82 -0.95 3.17
C GLY A 48 6.30 -1.95 4.21
N VAL A 49 6.98 -3.09 4.31
CA VAL A 49 6.61 -4.21 5.19
C VAL A 49 6.59 -3.80 6.67
N SER A 50 7.45 -2.87 7.07
CA SER A 50 7.56 -2.38 8.45
C SER A 50 6.28 -1.73 8.96
N GLY A 51 5.43 -1.22 8.06
CA GLY A 51 4.12 -0.64 8.39
C GLY A 51 2.94 -1.59 8.22
N ASN A 52 3.19 -2.88 8.00
CA ASN A 52 2.14 -3.88 7.86
C ASN A 52 2.14 -4.84 9.05
N ASP A 53 1.01 -4.87 9.78
CA ASP A 53 0.72 -5.90 10.76
C ASP A 53 -0.28 -6.89 10.16
N ILE A 54 0.23 -8.03 9.65
CA ILE A 54 -0.59 -9.04 8.98
C ILE A 54 -1.71 -9.58 9.88
N THR A 55 -1.50 -9.61 11.20
CA THR A 55 -2.51 -10.13 12.15
C THR A 55 -3.76 -9.24 12.22
N ARG A 56 -3.64 -8.00 11.75
CA ARG A 56 -4.71 -7.00 11.73
C ARG A 56 -5.24 -6.71 10.33
N THR A 57 -4.34 -6.63 9.35
CA THR A 57 -4.68 -6.24 7.98
C THR A 57 -5.01 -7.42 7.07
N ASN A 58 -4.55 -8.62 7.42
CA ASN A 58 -4.60 -9.83 6.59
C ASN A 58 -3.98 -9.66 5.19
N VAL A 59 -3.11 -8.65 5.01
CA VAL A 59 -2.34 -8.46 3.78
C VAL A 59 -0.98 -9.16 3.95
N PRO A 60 -0.63 -10.13 3.09
CA PRO A 60 0.66 -10.79 3.11
C PRO A 60 1.83 -9.81 2.99
N SER A 61 2.88 -10.00 3.80
CA SER A 61 4.07 -9.13 3.76
C SER A 61 4.74 -9.10 2.38
N ILE A 62 4.73 -10.21 1.64
CA ILE A 62 5.29 -10.27 0.28
C ILE A 62 4.55 -9.34 -0.69
N ARG A 63 3.23 -9.20 -0.55
CA ARG A 63 2.41 -8.27 -1.34
C ARG A 63 2.83 -6.83 -1.06
N VAL A 64 2.99 -6.47 0.21
CA VAL A 64 3.41 -5.13 0.62
C VAL A 64 4.85 -4.82 0.17
N ALA A 65 5.75 -5.81 0.28
CA ALA A 65 7.12 -5.69 -0.20
C ALA A 65 7.16 -5.36 -1.71
N PHE A 66 6.46 -6.17 -2.52
CA PHE A 66 6.38 -5.98 -3.96
C PHE A 66 5.86 -4.58 -4.34
N ARG A 67 4.78 -4.12 -3.69
CA ARG A 67 4.23 -2.77 -3.92
C ARG A 67 5.24 -1.67 -3.63
N TYR A 68 5.97 -1.81 -2.52
CA TYR A 68 6.94 -0.82 -2.09
C TYR A 68 8.19 -0.79 -2.98
N GLU A 69 8.74 -1.96 -3.30
CA GLU A 69 9.88 -2.10 -4.21
C GLU A 69 9.56 -1.54 -5.59
N THR A 70 8.39 -1.88 -6.14
CA THR A 70 7.93 -1.36 -7.45
C THR A 70 7.81 0.18 -7.41
N LEU A 71 7.25 0.75 -6.33
CA LEU A 71 7.16 2.20 -6.20
C LEU A 71 8.54 2.86 -6.18
N LEU A 72 9.49 2.30 -5.43
CA LEU A 72 10.86 2.81 -5.38
C LEU A 72 11.56 2.72 -6.74
N ASP A 73 11.36 1.62 -7.46
CA ASP A 73 11.91 1.43 -8.82
C ASP A 73 11.36 2.47 -9.80
N GLU A 74 10.03 2.67 -9.80
CA GLU A 74 9.37 3.69 -10.64
C GLU A 74 9.85 5.10 -10.31
N LEU A 75 9.95 5.47 -9.02
CA LEU A 75 10.50 6.76 -8.60
C LEU A 75 11.96 6.91 -9.03
N SER A 76 12.78 5.88 -8.84
CA SER A 76 14.16 5.83 -9.30
C SER A 76 14.24 6.08 -10.81
N ASN A 77 13.36 5.47 -11.61
CA ASN A 77 13.33 5.66 -13.05
C ASN A 77 12.99 7.09 -13.44
N ILE A 78 11.96 7.69 -12.84
CA ILE A 78 11.57 9.09 -13.10
C ILE A 78 12.73 10.05 -12.77
N PHE A 79 13.33 9.92 -11.59
CA PHE A 79 14.37 10.84 -11.13
C PHE A 79 15.74 10.61 -11.80
N LYS A 80 16.04 9.38 -12.26
CA LYS A 80 17.23 9.11 -13.09
C LYS A 80 17.11 9.78 -14.45
N VAL A 81 15.94 9.71 -15.09
CA VAL A 81 15.68 10.35 -16.40
C VAL A 81 15.73 11.89 -16.30
N HIS A 82 15.36 12.45 -15.14
CA HIS A 82 15.39 13.90 -14.90
C HIS A 82 16.75 14.46 -14.48
N LYS A 83 17.82 13.65 -14.44
CA LYS A 83 19.18 14.21 -14.42
C LYS A 83 19.43 14.89 -15.77
N LEU A 84 19.13 16.19 -15.82
CA LEU A 84 19.49 17.11 -16.89
C LEU A 84 20.94 16.85 -17.33
N PRO A 85 21.27 17.00 -18.63
CA PRO A 85 22.63 16.83 -19.10
C PRO A 85 23.53 17.72 -18.26
N THR A 86 24.39 17.10 -17.46
CA THR A 86 25.51 17.80 -16.84
C THR A 86 26.27 18.45 -17.98
N VAL A 87 26.18 19.77 -18.07
CA VAL A 87 27.04 20.58 -18.92
C VAL A 87 28.46 20.22 -18.49
N LYS A 88 29.16 19.48 -19.34
CA LYS A 88 30.59 19.27 -19.19
C LYS A 88 31.22 20.61 -19.59
N GLU A 89 31.76 21.32 -18.60
CA GLU A 89 32.75 22.38 -18.84
C GLU A 89 34.02 21.80 -19.48
#